data_AF-A0A2N5MN64-F1
#
_entry.id   AF-A0A2N5MN64-F1
#
_cell.length_a   1.000
_cell.length_b   1.000
_cell.length_c   1.000
_cell.angle_alpha   90.00
_cell.angle_beta   90.00
_cell.angle_gamma   90.00
#
_symmetry.space_group_name_H-M   'P 1'
#
loop_
_entity.id
_entity.type
_entity.pdbx_description
1 polymer ?
#
loop_
_entity_poly.entity_id
_entity_poly.type
_entity_poly.pdbx_seq_one_letter_code
_entity_poly.pdbx_strand_id
1 'polypeptide(L)'
;MKEIDWFITTLEHYFQVEVQREKVSFEGIELCHEEIYESLIPREHMNMLPDPLLFETMLYIDEEANEWIAGIGVEVSSRKWLYTVWLKNGETVSDKFLNQQG
;
A
#
# COMPACT_ATOMS: atom_id res chain seq x y z
N MET A 1 14.82 -1.44 -2.03
CA MET A 1 13.86 -0.37 -2.36
C MET A 1 13.15 -0.06 -1.06
N LYS A 2 13.02 1.22 -0.69
CA LYS A 2 12.54 1.62 0.66
C LYS A 2 11.12 1.09 0.94
N GLU A 3 10.32 0.95 -0.10
CA GLU A 3 8.96 0.42 -0.12
C GLU A 3 8.94 -1.05 0.34
N ILE A 4 9.79 -1.89 -0.27
CA ILE A 4 9.93 -3.31 0.10
C ILE A 4 10.48 -3.45 1.52
N ASP A 5 11.47 -2.63 1.90
CA ASP A 5 12.06 -2.67 3.24
C ASP A 5 11.02 -2.31 4.30
N TRP A 6 10.20 -1.29 4.05
CA TRP A 6 9.06 -0.91 4.90
C TRP A 6 7.99 -2.00 4.97
N PHE A 7 7.64 -2.62 3.83
CA PHE A 7 6.66 -3.68 3.76
C PHE A 7 7.06 -4.89 4.62
N ILE A 8 8.29 -5.39 4.41
CA ILE A 8 8.85 -6.53 5.16
C ILE A 8 8.91 -6.21 6.66
N THR A 9 9.50 -5.07 7.02
CA THR A 9 9.61 -4.65 8.42
C THR A 9 8.23 -4.54 9.09
N THR A 10 7.23 -4.09 8.34
CA THR A 10 5.87 -3.96 8.88
C THR A 10 5.23 -5.33 9.12
N LEU A 11 5.33 -6.24 8.16
CA LEU A 11 4.86 -7.62 8.29
C LEU A 11 5.51 -8.35 9.46
N GLU A 12 6.84 -8.26 9.58
CA GLU A 12 7.59 -8.96 10.62
C GLU A 12 7.30 -8.41 12.01
N HIS A 13 7.29 -7.08 12.18
CA HIS A 13 7.18 -6.47 13.51
C HIS A 13 5.74 -6.28 13.99
N TYR A 14 4.80 -5.91 13.11
CA TYR A 14 3.43 -5.62 13.51
C TYR A 14 2.50 -6.81 13.31
N PHE A 15 2.65 -7.52 12.19
CA PHE A 15 1.78 -8.64 11.86
C PHE A 15 2.37 -10.00 12.26
N GLN A 16 3.63 -10.04 12.72
CA GLN A 16 4.34 -11.25 13.15
C GLN A 16 4.42 -12.31 12.05
N VAL A 17 4.60 -11.87 10.80
CA VAL A 17 4.72 -12.73 9.61
C VAL A 17 6.19 -12.81 9.19
N GLU A 18 6.73 -14.03 9.04
CA GLU A 18 8.07 -14.24 8.50
C GLU A 18 8.07 -14.04 6.97
N VAL A 19 8.95 -13.16 6.47
CA VAL A 19 8.94 -12.75 5.07
C VAL A 19 10.24 -13.11 4.36
N GLN A 20 10.12 -13.87 3.27
CA GLN A 20 11.23 -14.09 2.34
C GLN A 20 11.20 -12.99 1.28
N ARG A 21 12.19 -12.08 1.33
CA ARG A 21 12.25 -10.90 0.45
C ARG A 21 12.10 -11.24 -1.03
N GLU A 22 12.68 -12.35 -1.47
CA GLU A 22 12.70 -12.79 -2.88
C GLU A 22 11.32 -13.21 -3.39
N LYS A 23 10.36 -13.46 -2.48
CA LYS A 23 8.97 -13.76 -2.79
C LYS A 23 8.06 -12.53 -2.77
N VAL A 24 8.58 -11.36 -2.41
CA VAL A 24 7.81 -10.12 -2.42
C VAL A 24 7.71 -9.60 -3.85
N SER A 25 6.49 -9.48 -4.34
CA SER A 25 6.19 -8.82 -5.61
C SER A 25 6.04 -7.32 -5.39
N PHE A 26 6.43 -6.53 -6.38
CA PHE A 26 6.31 -5.07 -6.37
C PHE A 26 5.86 -4.57 -7.74
N GLU A 27 4.92 -3.64 -7.74
CA GLU A 27 4.43 -2.95 -8.94
C GLU A 27 4.14 -1.48 -8.62
N GLY A 28 4.35 -0.59 -9.58
CA GLY A 28 4.01 0.83 -9.46
C GLY A 28 3.29 1.30 -10.72
N ILE A 29 2.07 1.81 -10.58
CA ILE A 29 1.23 2.26 -11.70
C ILE A 29 0.69 3.65 -11.37
N GLU A 30 0.78 4.57 -12.34
CA GLU A 30 0.07 5.85 -12.27
C GLU A 30 -1.40 5.62 -12.65
N LEU A 31 -2.30 5.92 -11.73
CA LEU A 31 -3.74 5.67 -11.85
C LEU A 31 -4.51 6.97 -11.64
N CYS A 32 -5.48 7.22 -12.51
CA CYS A 32 -6.51 8.20 -12.25
C CYS A 32 -7.45 7.69 -11.15
N HIS A 33 -8.16 8.59 -10.46
CA HIS A 33 -9.10 8.22 -9.39
C HIS A 33 -10.19 7.24 -9.84
N GLU A 34 -10.60 7.30 -11.11
CA GLU A 34 -11.60 6.39 -11.67
C GLU A 34 -11.10 4.95 -11.85
N GLU A 35 -9.79 4.73 -11.85
CA GLU A 35 -9.15 3.41 -12.01
C GLU A 35 -8.87 2.72 -10.65
N ILE A 36 -8.97 3.46 -9.55
CA ILE A 36 -8.71 2.95 -8.20
C ILE A 36 -10.01 2.44 -7.59
N TYR A 37 -10.02 1.16 -7.19
CA TYR A 37 -11.16 0.57 -6.50
C TYR A 37 -11.35 1.16 -5.09
N GLU A 38 -12.60 1.39 -4.70
CA GLU A 38 -12.94 1.93 -3.36
C GLU A 38 -12.54 0.99 -2.21
N SER A 39 -12.33 -0.30 -2.49
CA SER A 39 -11.77 -1.26 -1.54
C SER A 39 -10.31 -0.99 -1.18
N LEU A 40 -9.56 -0.30 -2.06
CA LEU A 40 -8.17 0.09 -1.81
C LEU A 40 -8.07 1.46 -1.17
N ILE A 41 -8.85 2.42 -1.67
CA ILE A 41 -8.92 3.78 -1.12
C ILE A 41 -10.39 4.19 -1.11
N PRO A 42 -11.01 4.37 0.07
CA PRO A 42 -12.37 4.89 0.16
C PRO A 42 -12.51 6.19 -0.62
N ARG A 43 -13.65 6.39 -1.30
CA ARG A 43 -13.87 7.59 -2.13
C ARG A 43 -13.66 8.90 -1.38
N GLU A 44 -14.02 8.94 -0.10
CA GLU A 44 -13.80 10.09 0.80
C GLU A 44 -12.31 10.42 0.95
N HIS A 45 -11.45 9.39 1.01
CA HIS A 45 -10.00 9.54 1.09
C HIS A 45 -9.40 9.94 -0.27
N MET A 46 -9.91 9.35 -1.35
CA MET A 46 -9.45 9.63 -2.71
C MET A 46 -9.55 11.11 -3.08
N ASN A 47 -10.64 11.78 -2.68
CA ASN A 47 -10.83 13.22 -2.91
C ASN A 47 -9.76 14.12 -2.24
N MET A 48 -8.98 13.59 -1.29
CA MET A 48 -7.87 14.30 -0.63
C MET A 48 -6.51 14.01 -1.25
N LEU A 49 -6.45 13.13 -2.26
CA LEU A 49 -5.23 12.72 -2.96
C LEU A 49 -5.15 13.41 -4.34
N PRO A 50 -3.94 13.58 -4.90
CA PRO A 50 -3.77 14.08 -6.26
C PRO A 50 -4.38 13.11 -7.28
N ASP A 51 -4.77 13.66 -8.43
CA ASP A 51 -5.28 12.93 -9.59
C ASP A 51 -4.51 13.39 -10.84
N PRO A 52 -3.67 12.54 -11.46
CA PRO A 52 -3.42 11.13 -11.13
C PRO A 52 -2.53 10.92 -9.90
N LEU A 53 -2.54 9.69 -9.38
CA LEU A 53 -1.74 9.23 -8.25
C LEU A 53 -0.83 8.08 -8.70
N LEU A 54 0.44 8.09 -8.29
CA LEU A 54 1.25 6.88 -8.40
C LEU A 54 0.87 5.94 -7.25
N PHE A 55 0.41 4.74 -7.58
CA PHE A 55 0.10 3.71 -6.61
C PHE A 55 1.14 2.59 -6.68
N GLU A 56 1.92 2.43 -5.60
CA GLU A 56 2.92 1.38 -5.47
C GLU A 56 2.35 0.25 -4.60
N THR A 57 2.34 -0.96 -5.15
CA THR A 57 1.75 -2.14 -4.52
C THR A 57 2.84 -3.17 -4.23
N MET A 58 2.83 -3.71 -3.01
CA MET A 58 3.61 -4.89 -2.63
C MET A 58 2.65 -6.04 -2.32
N LEU A 59 3.04 -7.25 -2.71
CA LEU A 59 2.29 -8.47 -2.42
C LEU A 59 3.19 -9.56 -1.88
N TYR A 60 2.67 -10.30 -0.89
CA TYR A 60 3.29 -11.50 -0.34
C TYR A 60 2.22 -12.54 0.02
N ILE A 61 2.50 -13.80 -0.30
CA ILE A 61 1.68 -14.94 0.15
C ILE A 61 2.48 -15.67 1.24
N ASP A 62 1.93 -15.75 2.44
CA ASP A 62 2.59 -16.43 3.55
C ASP A 62 2.45 -17.96 3.48
N GLU A 63 3.06 -18.68 4.43
CA GLU A 63 3.05 -20.15 4.45
C GLU A 63 1.67 -20.75 4.71
N GLU A 64 0.75 -19.97 5.30
CA GLU A 64 -0.64 -20.35 5.52
C GLU A 64 -1.54 -19.99 4.33
N ALA A 65 -0.94 -19.54 3.22
CA ALA A 65 -1.61 -19.05 2.03
C ALA A 65 -2.49 -17.80 2.26
N ASN A 66 -2.21 -17.02 3.29
CA ASN A 66 -2.81 -15.69 3.38
C ASN A 66 -2.12 -14.74 2.40
N GLU A 67 -2.92 -13.96 1.70
CA GLU A 67 -2.46 -12.87 0.87
C GLU A 67 -2.32 -11.60 1.71
N TRP A 68 -1.14 -10.99 1.63
CA TRP A 68 -0.84 -9.70 2.22
C TRP A 68 -0.51 -8.71 1.10
N ILE A 69 -1.28 -7.62 1.04
CA ILE A 69 -1.06 -6.54 0.09
C ILE A 69 -0.85 -5.25 0.87
N ALA A 70 0.16 -4.46 0.48
CA ALA A 70 0.25 -3.07 0.87
C ALA A 70 0.22 -2.19 -0.36
N GLY A 71 -0.58 -1.13 -0.31
CA GLY A 71 -0.61 -0.07 -1.30
C GLY A 71 -0.08 1.23 -0.71
N ILE A 72 0.71 1.96 -1.49
CA ILE A 72 1.24 3.28 -1.13
C ILE A 72 0.79 4.27 -2.20
N GLY A 73 0.02 5.27 -1.79
CA GLY A 73 -0.27 6.44 -2.61
C GLY A 73 0.90 7.42 -2.58
N VAL A 74 1.46 7.71 -3.74
CA VAL A 74 2.67 8.54 -3.92
C VAL A 74 2.37 9.72 -4.84
N GLU A 75 2.79 10.91 -4.42
CA GLU A 75 2.76 12.09 -5.28
C GLU A 75 3.78 11.93 -6.42
N VAL A 76 3.32 11.98 -7.67
CA VAL A 76 4.14 11.71 -8.87
C VAL A 76 5.38 12.63 -8.94
N SER A 77 5.19 13.92 -8.67
CA SER A 77 6.23 14.94 -8.83
C SER A 77 7.30 14.89 -7.74
N SER A 78 6.91 14.72 -6.47
CA SER A 78 7.82 14.79 -5.31
C SER A 78 8.27 13.42 -4.82
N ARG A 79 7.62 12.34 -5.26
CA ARG A 79 7.79 10.97 -4.75
C ARG A 79 7.50 10.82 -3.25
N LYS A 80 6.72 11.75 -2.68
CA LYS A 80 6.29 11.72 -1.28
C LYS A 80 5.14 10.74 -1.10
N TRP A 81 5.23 9.90 -0.07
CA TRP A 81 4.12 9.05 0.34
C TRP A 81 3.03 9.89 1.00
N LEU A 82 1.80 9.73 0.53
CA LEU A 82 0.62 10.46 0.99
C LEU A 82 -0.36 9.56 1.73
N TYR A 83 -0.41 8.29 1.34
CA TYR A 83 -1.39 7.34 1.86
C TYR A 83 -0.80 5.93 1.88
N THR A 84 -1.22 5.12 2.84
CA THR A 84 -0.92 3.69 2.88
C THR A 84 -2.18 2.91 3.18
N VAL A 85 -2.33 1.74 2.57
CA VAL A 85 -3.37 0.76 2.89
C VAL A 85 -2.73 -0.62 3.00
N TRP A 86 -3.28 -1.44 3.90
CA TRP A 86 -2.94 -2.83 4.11
C TRP A 86 -4.18 -3.69 3.97
N LEU A 87 -4.06 -4.75 3.18
CA LEU A 87 -5.10 -5.74 2.99
C LEU A 87 -4.56 -7.12 3.42
N LYS A 88 -5.42 -7.89 4.07
CA LYS A 88 -5.24 -9.32 4.30
C LYS A 88 -6.39 -10.07 3.65
N ASN A 89 -6.09 -10.97 2.71
CA ASN A 89 -7.09 -11.75 1.97
C ASN A 89 -8.20 -10.88 1.34
N GLY A 90 -7.83 -9.74 0.77
CA GLY A 90 -8.75 -8.77 0.16
C GLY A 90 -9.53 -7.88 1.13
N GLU A 91 -9.37 -8.05 2.45
CA GLU A 91 -9.99 -7.19 3.46
C GLU A 91 -9.00 -6.15 3.99
N THR A 92 -9.40 -4.88 4.05
CA THR A 92 -8.58 -3.80 4.60
C THR A 92 -8.40 -3.97 6.11
N VAL A 93 -7.15 -4.10 6.55
CA VAL A 93 -6.78 -4.23 7.97
C VAL A 93 -6.20 -2.94 8.55
N SER A 94 -5.71 -2.04 7.70
CA SER A 94 -5.24 -0.71 8.11
C SER A 94 -5.17 0.23 6.92
N ASP A 95 -5.50 1.50 7.12
CA ASP A 95 -5.22 2.56 6.17
C ASP A 95 -4.88 3.87 6.90
N LYS A 96 -4.10 4.74 6.23
CA LYS A 96 -3.61 5.97 6.87
C LYS A 96 -3.12 7.01 5.87
N PHE A 97 -3.47 8.28 6.12
CA PHE A 97 -2.78 9.43 5.54
C PHE A 97 -1.43 9.69 6.21
N LEU A 98 -0.41 9.86 5.38
CA LEU A 98 0.92 10.26 5.79
C LEU A 98 1.05 11.76 5.52
N ASN A 99 1.16 12.55 6.60
CA ASN A 99 1.36 14.02 6.60
C ASN A 99 0.12 14.92 6.76
N GLN A 100 -0.96 14.47 7.38
CA GLN A 100 -1.87 15.41 8.05
C GLN A 100 -1.28 15.82 9.40
N GLN A 101 -0.35 16.79 9.38
CA GLN A 101 -0.28 17.72 10.51
C GLN A 101 -1.50 18.63 10.36
N GLY A 102 -2.27 18.78 11.44
CA GLY A 102 -3.39 19.72 11.49
C GLY A 102 -2.96 21.16 11.32
#